data_AF-A0A7C9JS97-F1
#
_entry.id   AF-A0A7C9JS97-F1
#
_cell.length_a   1.000
_cell.length_b   1.000
_cell.length_c   1.000
_cell.angle_alpha   90.00
_cell.angle_beta   90.00
_cell.angle_gamma   90.00
#
_symmetry.space_group_name_H-M   'P 1'
#
loop_
_entity.id
_entity.type
_entity.pdbx_description
1 polymer ?
#
loop_
_entity_poly.entity_id
_entity_poly.type
_entity_poly.pdbx_seq_one_letter_code
_entity_poly.pdbx_strand_id
1 'polypeptide(L)'
;MDAPNMLSKESVCFNKDAFMSYAMLGKSSLDAYLIMLAAVQKGLAVTYLGKGRFSLSDGDKKYSFIRSGEQKESKKARSICINKGDTRSCFEKDGVSCPSGFIHDKKTPITYAEAMKRIGRKKLVVKPLAESKGRGVTTEVQNDKAFEAAVSKIKSNLFLVEEQVEGEEYRCYVVGDKVVAVTGRDKPNVIGDGESNIKELVSRKNKERLKNPHLSTRKIKIDSNIKGYLKSQGLDLSSVPGDGDKIYLSTVANLSLGADSVDCFNDFPDIAKDNVVLALKSVGLNHGGVDIIVERNGAEVRSYCLEVNSRANIGSHSFPMKGGESNNLVAQEIVNFYFKGGEGFESSLYFDFSDLRKEEKNFLFSSAALSSKEYVELSEGVKVINPIFFVKVGMKIFGEFKGGAYRKWFKDFCKENEINGWVRGVSNNGVEAVVSGSKDKVQHLLDKVSYSSSLSKVESVLIGKRVRQVKPGFVTLKAK
;
A
#
# COMPACT_ATOMS: atom_id res chain seq x y z
N MET A 1 44.68 15.96 18.03
CA MET A 1 43.54 16.71 17.48
C MET A 1 42.32 15.83 17.65
N ASP A 2 41.39 16.23 18.51
CA ASP A 2 40.19 15.46 18.82
C ASP A 2 39.32 15.29 17.57
N ALA A 3 38.81 14.07 17.35
CA ALA A 3 37.88 13.78 16.27
C ALA A 3 36.61 14.64 16.45
N PRO A 4 36.19 15.42 15.44
CA PRO A 4 35.05 16.31 15.62
C PRO A 4 33.77 15.49 15.75
N ASN A 5 33.10 15.62 16.90
CA ASN A 5 31.74 15.12 17.14
C ASN A 5 30.78 15.79 16.13
N MET A 6 30.51 15.15 14.99
CA MET A 6 29.90 15.78 13.79
C MET A 6 28.64 15.07 13.26
N LEU A 7 28.01 14.17 14.02
CA LEU A 7 26.77 13.49 13.60
C LEU A 7 25.53 14.14 14.23
N SER A 8 25.21 15.38 13.86
CA SER A 8 24.05 16.10 14.43
C SER A 8 22.74 15.99 13.63
N LYS A 9 22.67 15.17 12.58
CA LYS A 9 21.40 14.84 11.91
C LYS A 9 21.37 13.38 11.44
N GLU A 10 20.66 12.57 12.21
CA GLU A 10 20.40 11.16 11.92
C GLU A 10 19.43 11.04 10.74
N SER A 11 19.81 10.29 9.72
CA SER A 11 18.89 9.82 8.68
C SER A 11 18.53 8.36 8.96
N VAL A 12 17.33 7.93 8.57
CA VAL A 12 16.85 6.56 8.79
C VAL A 12 16.74 5.88 7.42
N CYS A 13 17.45 4.77 7.19
CA CYS A 13 17.21 3.90 6.04
C CYS A 13 16.96 2.48 6.54
N PHE A 14 15.92 1.84 6.01
CA PHE A 14 15.55 0.47 6.37
C PHE A 14 16.12 -0.50 5.35
N ASN A 15 16.61 -1.66 5.80
CA ASN A 15 16.99 -2.75 4.91
C ASN A 15 15.71 -3.31 4.24
N LYS A 16 15.72 -3.34 2.89
CA LYS A 16 14.69 -3.88 2.00
C LYS A 16 14.27 -5.32 2.39
N ASP A 17 15.21 -6.16 2.81
CA ASP A 17 15.00 -7.61 2.92
C ASP A 17 14.36 -8.01 4.25
N ALA A 18 14.78 -7.39 5.36
CA ALA A 18 14.20 -7.64 6.68
C ALA A 18 12.79 -7.03 6.81
N PHE A 19 12.57 -5.86 6.21
CA PHE A 19 11.29 -5.15 6.28
C PHE A 19 10.20 -5.85 5.46
N MET A 20 10.54 -6.34 4.26
CA MET A 20 9.59 -7.07 3.40
C MET A 20 9.34 -8.50 3.88
N SER A 21 10.35 -9.18 4.45
CA SER A 21 10.14 -10.50 5.07
C SER A 21 9.12 -10.44 6.22
N TYR A 22 9.16 -9.40 7.05
CA TYR A 22 8.18 -9.23 8.15
C TYR A 22 6.75 -8.95 7.62
N ALA A 23 6.61 -8.20 6.52
CA ALA A 23 5.33 -7.97 5.84
C ALA A 23 4.75 -9.23 5.19
N MET A 24 5.61 -10.06 4.59
CA MET A 24 5.21 -11.32 3.93
C MET A 24 4.91 -12.45 4.93
N LEU A 25 5.46 -12.40 6.15
CA LEU A 25 5.20 -13.38 7.22
C LEU A 25 3.86 -13.16 7.97
N GLY A 26 2.99 -12.28 7.48
CA GLY A 26 1.57 -12.24 7.88
C GLY A 26 1.27 -11.75 9.30
N LYS A 27 2.24 -11.18 10.03
CA LYS A 27 2.06 -10.71 11.42
C LYS A 27 1.52 -9.28 11.54
N SER A 28 1.38 -8.54 10.44
CA SER A 28 0.67 -7.25 10.39
C SER A 28 0.14 -6.89 9.00
N SER A 29 -0.72 -5.86 8.94
CA SER A 29 -1.36 -5.41 7.71
C SER A 29 -0.35 -4.79 6.76
N LEU A 30 -0.28 -5.28 5.51
CA LEU A 30 0.47 -4.69 4.39
C LEU A 30 0.32 -3.16 4.31
N ASP A 31 -0.88 -2.65 4.57
CA ASP A 31 -1.19 -1.21 4.59
C ASP A 31 -0.26 -0.40 5.52
N ALA A 32 -0.05 -0.91 6.74
CA ALA A 32 0.79 -0.25 7.74
C ALA A 32 2.25 -0.20 7.29
N TYR A 33 2.73 -1.27 6.65
CA TYR A 33 4.11 -1.32 6.14
C TYR A 33 4.35 -0.31 5.04
N LEU A 34 3.43 -0.21 4.09
CA LEU A 34 3.55 0.71 2.96
C LEU A 34 3.64 2.16 3.45
N ILE A 35 2.86 2.53 4.48
CA ILE A 35 2.90 3.86 5.11
C ILE A 35 4.18 4.07 5.92
N MET A 36 4.57 3.10 6.76
CA MET A 36 5.83 3.19 7.51
C MET A 36 7.02 3.33 6.55
N LEU A 37 7.04 2.59 5.44
CA LEU A 37 8.08 2.70 4.41
C LEU A 37 8.11 4.11 3.79
N ALA A 38 6.95 4.65 3.40
CA ALA A 38 6.86 6.01 2.87
C ALA A 38 7.33 7.06 3.89
N ALA A 39 7.02 6.86 5.18
CA ALA A 39 7.44 7.75 6.25
C ALA A 39 8.97 7.75 6.43
N VAL A 40 9.57 6.57 6.43
CA VAL A 40 11.02 6.39 6.47
C VAL A 40 11.70 7.05 5.28
N GLN A 41 11.15 6.87 4.08
CA GLN A 41 11.66 7.49 2.85
C GLN A 41 11.63 9.02 2.93
N LYS A 42 10.67 9.57 3.68
CA LYS A 42 10.57 11.01 3.97
C LYS A 42 11.47 11.47 5.15
N GLY A 43 12.18 10.56 5.80
CA GLY A 43 13.06 10.85 6.94
C GLY A 43 12.33 10.96 8.29
N LEU A 44 11.12 10.41 8.40
CA LEU A 44 10.35 10.42 9.64
C LEU A 44 10.75 9.26 10.57
N ALA A 45 10.69 9.51 11.88
CA ALA A 45 10.79 8.46 12.88
C ALA A 45 9.52 7.61 12.88
N VAL A 46 9.70 6.28 12.96
CA VAL A 46 8.61 5.30 12.99
C VAL A 46 8.67 4.51 14.29
N THR A 47 7.54 4.45 15.00
CA THR A 47 7.35 3.55 16.14
C THR A 47 6.30 2.51 15.79
N TYR A 48 6.68 1.25 15.67
CA TYR A 48 5.73 0.16 15.44
C TYR A 48 5.17 -0.36 16.77
N LEU A 49 3.85 -0.44 16.88
CA LEU A 49 3.13 -0.79 18.11
C LEU A 49 2.42 -2.15 18.03
N GLY A 50 2.64 -2.91 16.95
CA GLY A 50 2.02 -4.22 16.74
C GLY A 50 0.58 -4.16 16.22
N LYS A 51 0.09 -5.27 15.67
CA LYS A 51 -1.31 -5.43 15.19
C LYS A 51 -1.73 -4.34 14.18
N GLY A 52 -0.78 -3.90 13.34
CA GLY A 52 -0.99 -2.83 12.36
C GLY A 52 -1.04 -1.42 12.94
N ARG A 53 -0.74 -1.23 14.24
CA ARG A 53 -0.61 0.09 14.87
C ARG A 53 0.82 0.59 14.77
N PHE A 54 0.97 1.88 14.51
CA PHE A 54 2.28 2.55 14.47
C PHE A 54 2.11 4.05 14.67
N SER A 55 3.19 4.79 14.92
CA SER A 55 3.20 6.24 14.89
C SER A 55 4.36 6.76 14.07
N LEU A 56 4.15 7.92 13.44
CA LEU A 56 5.12 8.65 12.65
C LEU A 56 5.45 9.97 13.37
N SER A 57 6.69 10.44 13.28
CA SER A 57 7.12 11.70 13.90
C SER A 57 8.24 12.39 13.11
N ASP A 58 8.20 13.72 13.00
CA ASP A 58 9.32 14.54 12.49
C ASP A 58 10.16 15.16 13.63
N GLY A 59 9.75 14.94 14.89
CA GLY A 59 10.35 15.51 16.09
C GLY A 59 9.41 16.48 16.80
N ASP A 60 8.65 17.26 16.02
CA ASP A 60 7.71 18.26 16.53
C ASP A 60 6.27 17.75 16.52
N LYS A 61 5.89 17.07 15.42
CA LYS A 61 4.56 16.51 15.19
C LYS A 61 4.62 15.00 15.27
N LYS A 62 3.60 14.42 15.89
CA LYS A 62 3.42 12.97 15.99
C LYS A 62 1.98 12.56 15.65
N TYR A 63 1.85 11.61 14.74
CA TYR A 63 0.56 11.04 14.33
C TYR A 63 0.58 9.53 14.52
N SER A 64 -0.52 8.98 15.01
CA SER A 64 -0.66 7.54 15.25
C SER A 64 -1.65 6.96 14.25
N PHE A 65 -1.38 5.74 13.79
CA PHE A 65 -2.12 5.07 12.74
C PHE A 65 -2.47 3.65 13.15
N ILE A 66 -3.53 3.13 12.53
CA ILE A 66 -3.91 1.73 12.59
C ILE A 66 -4.31 1.28 11.18
N ARG A 67 -3.50 0.39 10.61
CA ARG A 67 -3.53 0.05 9.20
C ARG A 67 -3.32 1.31 8.37
N SER A 68 -4.26 1.67 7.50
CA SER A 68 -4.19 2.87 6.67
C SER A 68 -4.86 4.11 7.26
N GLY A 69 -5.60 3.99 8.37
CA GLY A 69 -6.34 5.11 8.97
C GLY A 69 -5.58 5.74 10.14
N GLU A 70 -5.74 7.05 10.33
CA GLU A 70 -5.19 7.77 11.48
C GLU A 70 -6.04 7.48 12.74
N GLN A 71 -5.42 7.51 13.93
CA GLN A 71 -6.04 7.05 15.17
C GLN A 71 -6.89 8.12 15.86
N LYS A 72 -6.54 9.40 15.72
CA LYS A 72 -7.32 10.55 16.21
C LYS A 72 -8.49 10.91 15.29
N GLU A 73 -8.67 10.23 14.15
CA GLU A 73 -9.90 10.28 13.36
C GLU A 73 -11.11 10.21 14.29
N SER A 74 -12.08 11.10 14.07
CA SER A 74 -13.19 11.21 15.01
C SER A 74 -13.92 9.86 15.11
N LYS A 75 -14.18 9.40 16.35
CA LYS A 75 -14.98 8.19 16.59
C LYS A 75 -16.31 8.24 15.82
N LYS A 76 -16.84 9.46 15.64
CA LYS A 76 -18.02 9.77 14.83
C LYS A 76 -17.83 9.40 13.35
N ALA A 77 -16.81 9.93 12.67
CA ALA A 77 -16.53 9.63 11.26
C ALA A 77 -16.38 8.12 11.02
N ARG A 78 -15.68 7.44 11.93
CA ARG A 78 -15.53 5.98 11.85
C ARG A 78 -16.85 5.23 12.04
N SER A 79 -17.70 5.68 12.97
CA SER A 79 -19.04 5.11 13.19
C SER A 79 -19.92 5.29 11.95
N ILE A 80 -19.89 6.48 11.34
CA ILE A 80 -20.60 6.80 10.10
C ILE A 80 -20.19 5.81 9.00
N CYS A 81 -18.89 5.62 8.78
CA CYS A 81 -18.39 4.70 7.76
C CYS A 81 -18.79 3.22 7.98
N ILE A 82 -19.04 2.81 9.22
CA ILE A 82 -19.47 1.44 9.55
C ILE A 82 -20.95 1.23 9.22
N ASN A 83 -21.77 2.29 9.38
CA ASN A 83 -23.20 2.24 9.16
C ASN A 83 -23.56 2.85 7.80
N LYS A 84 -23.98 2.01 6.86
CA LYS A 84 -24.39 2.41 5.51
C LYS A 84 -25.55 3.40 5.52
N GLY A 85 -26.43 3.34 6.52
CA GLY A 85 -27.53 4.30 6.68
C GLY A 85 -27.04 5.69 7.10
N ASP A 86 -26.08 5.76 8.03
CA ASP A 86 -25.48 7.03 8.46
C ASP A 86 -24.62 7.64 7.34
N THR A 87 -23.83 6.80 6.65
CA THR A 87 -23.07 7.22 5.46
C THR A 87 -23.98 7.81 4.40
N ARG A 88 -25.08 7.11 4.07
CA ARG A 88 -26.09 7.60 3.12
C ARG A 88 -26.69 8.94 3.56
N SER A 89 -27.05 9.07 4.84
CA SER A 89 -27.62 10.33 5.35
C SER A 89 -26.64 11.49 5.20
N CYS A 90 -25.33 11.26 5.35
CA CYS A 90 -24.31 12.27 5.06
C CYS A 90 -24.22 12.58 3.56
N PHE A 91 -24.31 11.55 2.71
CA PHE A 91 -24.30 11.71 1.25
C PHE A 91 -25.47 12.56 0.76
N GLU A 92 -26.69 12.24 1.19
CA GLU A 92 -27.91 12.98 0.80
C GLU A 92 -27.86 14.43 1.28
N LYS A 93 -27.38 14.67 2.51
CA LYS A 93 -27.26 16.02 3.08
C LYS A 93 -26.29 16.89 2.29
N ASP A 94 -25.16 16.33 1.88
CA ASP A 94 -24.06 17.08 1.26
C ASP A 94 -24.09 17.02 -0.28
N GLY A 95 -25.12 16.40 -0.87
CA GLY A 95 -25.31 16.32 -2.33
C GLY A 95 -24.39 15.35 -3.04
N VAL A 96 -23.86 14.34 -2.35
CA VAL A 96 -23.09 13.24 -2.95
C VAL A 96 -24.04 12.39 -3.80
N SER A 97 -23.71 12.18 -5.06
CA SER A 97 -24.47 11.26 -5.91
C SER A 97 -24.25 9.82 -5.42
N CYS A 98 -25.32 9.18 -4.95
CA CYS A 98 -25.36 7.81 -4.45
C CYS A 98 -26.66 7.13 -4.90
N PRO A 99 -26.76 5.79 -4.88
CA PRO A 99 -27.97 5.09 -5.29
C PRO A 99 -29.21 5.59 -4.54
N SER A 100 -30.34 5.74 -5.19
CA SER A 100 -31.62 6.05 -4.56
C SER A 100 -32.04 4.90 -3.63
N GLY A 101 -32.59 5.20 -2.46
CA GLY A 101 -32.90 4.15 -1.48
C GLY A 101 -33.41 4.66 -0.15
N PHE A 102 -33.76 3.72 0.74
CA PHE A 102 -34.29 4.03 2.05
C PHE A 102 -33.99 2.92 3.07
N ILE A 103 -33.95 3.30 4.35
CA ILE A 103 -33.85 2.36 5.47
C ILE A 103 -35.27 1.87 5.82
N HIS A 104 -35.41 0.58 6.08
CA HIS A 104 -36.67 -0.06 6.45
C HIS A 104 -36.50 -0.96 7.67
N ASP A 105 -37.56 -1.06 8.48
CA ASP A 105 -37.65 -1.97 9.63
C ASP A 105 -38.44 -3.23 9.24
N LYS A 106 -37.85 -4.41 9.44
CA LYS A 106 -38.49 -5.71 9.25
C LYS A 106 -39.81 -5.88 10.00
N LYS A 107 -40.00 -5.15 11.09
CA LYS A 107 -41.24 -5.17 11.88
C LYS A 107 -42.42 -4.53 11.13
N THR A 108 -42.14 -3.70 10.13
CA THR A 108 -43.16 -3.07 9.28
C THR A 108 -43.24 -3.83 7.96
N PRO A 109 -44.40 -4.42 7.59
CA PRO A 109 -44.54 -5.08 6.30
C PRO A 109 -44.22 -4.13 5.14
N ILE A 110 -43.53 -4.65 4.13
CA ILE A 110 -43.33 -3.97 2.84
C ILE A 110 -43.20 -5.03 1.75
N THR A 111 -43.92 -4.81 0.66
CA THR A 111 -43.84 -5.63 -0.55
C THR A 111 -42.73 -5.12 -1.48
N TYR A 112 -42.28 -5.97 -2.39
CA TYR A 112 -41.37 -5.55 -3.45
C TYR A 112 -42.00 -4.45 -4.32
N ALA A 113 -43.30 -4.53 -4.60
CA ALA A 113 -44.02 -3.52 -5.38
C ALA A 113 -44.00 -2.13 -4.73
N GLU A 114 -44.19 -2.04 -3.41
CA GLU A 114 -44.10 -0.79 -2.66
C GLU A 114 -42.67 -0.23 -2.64
N ALA A 115 -41.68 -1.10 -2.43
CA ALA A 115 -40.27 -0.71 -2.45
C ALA A 115 -39.85 -0.18 -3.83
N MET A 116 -40.22 -0.87 -4.91
CA MET A 116 -40.03 -0.41 -6.29
C MET A 116 -40.69 0.94 -6.53
N LYS A 117 -41.95 1.11 -6.12
CA LYS A 117 -42.69 2.36 -6.32
C LYS A 117 -42.01 3.53 -5.61
N ARG A 118 -41.49 3.30 -4.40
CA ARG A 118 -40.78 4.31 -3.62
C ARG A 118 -39.44 4.72 -4.26
N ILE A 119 -38.71 3.77 -4.83
CA ILE A 119 -37.39 4.01 -5.45
C ILE A 119 -37.52 4.47 -6.91
N GLY A 120 -38.60 4.09 -7.60
CA GLY A 120 -38.80 4.36 -9.03
C GLY A 120 -38.03 3.42 -9.96
N ARG A 121 -37.53 2.27 -9.45
CA ARG A 121 -36.69 1.31 -10.21
C ARG A 121 -37.17 -0.12 -10.05
N LYS A 122 -36.95 -0.94 -11.10
CA LYS A 122 -37.37 -2.36 -11.17
C LYS A 122 -36.31 -3.36 -10.71
N LYS A 123 -35.10 -2.91 -10.38
CA LYS A 123 -34.05 -3.78 -9.85
C LYS A 123 -33.58 -3.17 -8.56
N LEU A 124 -33.67 -3.93 -7.48
CA LEU A 124 -33.34 -3.46 -6.15
C LEU A 124 -32.14 -4.21 -5.57
N VAL A 125 -31.46 -3.53 -4.65
CA VAL A 125 -30.45 -4.08 -3.76
C VAL A 125 -30.99 -4.06 -2.35
N VAL A 126 -30.88 -5.16 -1.64
CA VAL A 126 -31.23 -5.27 -0.23
C VAL A 126 -29.97 -5.61 0.55
N LYS A 127 -29.58 -4.75 1.49
CA LYS A 127 -28.34 -4.88 2.27
C LYS A 127 -28.51 -4.54 3.76
N PRO A 128 -27.78 -5.21 4.67
CA PRO A 128 -27.72 -4.84 6.08
C PRO A 128 -27.01 -3.48 6.25
N LEU A 129 -27.33 -2.76 7.33
CA LEU A 129 -26.72 -1.46 7.61
C LEU A 129 -25.23 -1.54 7.99
N ALA A 130 -24.82 -2.55 8.75
CA ALA A 130 -23.48 -2.62 9.36
C ALA A 130 -22.79 -3.97 9.14
N GLU A 131 -22.65 -4.39 7.87
CA GLU A 131 -21.82 -5.54 7.47
C GLU A 131 -20.74 -5.14 6.46
N SER A 132 -19.69 -5.95 6.40
CA SER A 132 -18.53 -5.77 5.52
C SER A 132 -18.37 -6.93 4.54
N LYS A 133 -17.59 -6.71 3.47
CA LYS A 133 -17.25 -7.72 2.46
C LYS A 133 -18.47 -8.30 1.72
N GLY A 134 -19.51 -7.50 1.52
CA GLY A 134 -20.73 -7.92 0.82
C GLY A 134 -21.59 -8.94 1.58
N ARG A 135 -21.32 -9.24 2.86
CA ARG A 135 -22.14 -10.18 3.63
C ARG A 135 -23.56 -9.64 3.78
N GLY A 136 -24.54 -10.48 3.44
CA GLY A 136 -25.97 -10.14 3.54
C GLY A 136 -26.48 -9.22 2.43
N VAL A 137 -25.64 -8.84 1.46
CA VAL A 137 -26.09 -8.07 0.29
C VAL A 137 -26.74 -9.03 -0.71
N THR A 138 -27.95 -8.71 -1.15
CA THR A 138 -28.62 -9.37 -2.27
C THR A 138 -28.89 -8.34 -3.36
N THR A 139 -28.34 -8.57 -4.55
CA THR A 139 -28.53 -7.76 -5.77
C THR A 139 -29.57 -8.42 -6.67
N GLU A 140 -29.96 -7.75 -7.77
CA GLU A 140 -30.94 -8.25 -8.74
C GLU A 140 -32.26 -8.70 -8.10
N VAL A 141 -32.73 -8.00 -7.06
CA VAL A 141 -34.03 -8.29 -6.45
C VAL A 141 -35.12 -7.73 -7.35
N GLN A 142 -35.92 -8.63 -7.94
CA GLN A 142 -36.88 -8.30 -9.01
C GLN A 142 -38.32 -8.80 -8.76
N ASN A 143 -38.60 -9.43 -7.62
CA ASN A 143 -39.93 -9.93 -7.25
C ASN A 143 -40.03 -10.11 -5.72
N ASP A 144 -41.26 -10.29 -5.21
CA ASP A 144 -41.53 -10.48 -3.77
C ASP A 144 -40.76 -11.66 -3.17
N LYS A 145 -40.72 -12.81 -3.85
CA LYS A 145 -39.99 -13.99 -3.37
C LYS A 145 -38.49 -13.70 -3.19
N ALA A 146 -37.88 -13.00 -4.14
CA ALA A 146 -36.48 -12.59 -4.06
C ALA A 146 -36.26 -11.55 -2.96
N PHE A 147 -37.21 -10.63 -2.78
CA PHE A 147 -37.16 -9.60 -1.74
C PHE A 147 -37.26 -10.22 -0.34
N GLU A 148 -38.22 -11.10 -0.09
CA GLU A 148 -38.37 -11.86 1.15
C GLU A 148 -37.12 -12.72 1.44
N ALA A 149 -36.61 -13.41 0.42
CA ALA A 149 -35.37 -14.18 0.53
C ALA A 149 -34.15 -13.30 0.85
N ALA A 150 -34.10 -12.08 0.35
CA ALA A 150 -33.04 -11.12 0.67
C ALA A 150 -33.17 -10.61 2.11
N VAL A 151 -34.37 -10.20 2.51
CA VAL A 151 -34.67 -9.69 3.85
C VAL A 151 -34.40 -10.76 4.91
N SER A 152 -34.78 -12.02 4.67
CA SER A 152 -34.55 -13.12 5.62
C SER A 152 -33.06 -13.41 5.90
N LYS A 153 -32.15 -13.12 4.95
CA LYS A 153 -30.69 -13.26 5.16
C LYS A 153 -30.10 -12.22 6.10
N ILE A 154 -30.77 -11.07 6.26
CA ILE A 154 -30.31 -9.98 7.11
C ILE A 154 -30.57 -10.32 8.58
N LYS A 155 -29.58 -10.20 9.46
CA LYS A 155 -29.76 -10.52 10.89
C LYS A 155 -30.35 -9.36 11.71
N SER A 156 -30.11 -8.12 11.29
CA SER A 156 -30.62 -6.92 11.95
C SER A 156 -32.11 -6.67 11.64
N ASN A 157 -32.78 -5.92 12.52
CA ASN A 157 -34.15 -5.44 12.27
C ASN A 157 -34.18 -4.38 11.15
N LEU A 158 -33.17 -3.51 11.12
CA LEU A 158 -33.05 -2.49 10.09
C LEU A 158 -32.23 -2.98 8.91
N PHE A 159 -32.66 -2.61 7.70
CA PHE A 159 -31.97 -2.87 6.46
C PHE A 159 -32.14 -1.72 5.48
N LEU A 160 -31.33 -1.70 4.43
CA LEU A 160 -31.32 -0.67 3.40
C LEU A 160 -31.74 -1.30 2.08
N VAL A 161 -32.72 -0.66 1.44
CA VAL A 161 -33.18 -0.97 0.08
C VAL A 161 -32.71 0.15 -0.84
N GLU A 162 -32.04 -0.19 -1.92
CA GLU A 162 -31.55 0.76 -2.91
C GLU A 162 -31.90 0.34 -4.33
N GLU A 163 -31.81 1.26 -5.28
CA GLU A 163 -31.74 0.90 -6.69
C GLU A 163 -30.48 0.10 -6.98
N GLN A 164 -30.60 -0.87 -7.88
CA GLN A 164 -29.45 -1.50 -8.52
C GLN A 164 -28.92 -0.56 -9.60
N VAL A 165 -27.74 -0.01 -9.37
CA VAL A 165 -27.00 0.77 -10.35
C VAL A 165 -26.18 -0.18 -11.22
N GLU A 166 -26.31 -0.04 -12.54
CA GLU A 166 -25.48 -0.77 -13.51
C GLU A 166 -24.22 0.05 -13.81
N GLY A 167 -23.09 -0.63 -14.03
CA GLY A 167 -21.84 0.03 -14.39
C GLY A 167 -20.61 -0.66 -13.85
N GLU A 168 -19.48 0.03 -13.96
CA GLU A 168 -18.18 -0.45 -13.53
C GLU A 168 -17.95 -0.08 -12.05
N GLU A 169 -17.66 -1.08 -11.21
CA GLU A 169 -17.31 -0.86 -9.79
C GLU A 169 -15.82 -0.54 -9.66
N TYR A 170 -15.53 0.59 -9.01
CA TYR A 170 -14.18 0.99 -8.65
C TYR A 170 -14.04 1.21 -7.15
N ARG A 171 -12.83 1.00 -6.65
CA ARG A 171 -12.37 1.54 -5.39
C ARG A 171 -11.44 2.70 -5.68
N CYS A 172 -11.77 3.87 -5.18
CA CYS A 172 -10.90 5.04 -5.18
C CYS A 172 -10.23 5.18 -3.82
N TYR A 173 -9.02 5.75 -3.78
CA TYR A 173 -8.42 6.24 -2.54
C TYR A 173 -8.27 7.75 -2.62
N VAL A 174 -8.75 8.45 -1.60
CA VAL A 174 -8.71 9.91 -1.50
C VAL A 174 -7.78 10.31 -0.38
N VAL A 175 -7.00 11.37 -0.59
CA VAL A 175 -6.18 12.04 0.42
C VAL A 175 -6.41 13.55 0.31
N GLY A 176 -6.94 14.16 1.37
CA GLY A 176 -7.40 15.54 1.38
C GLY A 176 -8.46 15.76 0.31
N ASP A 177 -8.12 16.58 -0.69
CA ASP A 177 -9.01 16.99 -1.78
C ASP A 177 -8.72 16.25 -3.09
N LYS A 178 -7.94 15.16 -3.06
CA LYS A 178 -7.42 14.50 -4.26
C LYS A 178 -7.71 13.01 -4.26
N VAL A 179 -8.21 12.51 -5.38
CA VAL A 179 -8.17 11.08 -5.70
C VAL A 179 -6.74 10.73 -6.10
N VAL A 180 -6.11 9.79 -5.38
CA VAL A 180 -4.69 9.43 -5.57
C VAL A 180 -4.49 8.06 -6.21
N ALA A 181 -5.53 7.21 -6.21
CA ALA A 181 -5.51 5.92 -6.88
C ALA A 181 -6.94 5.45 -7.18
N VAL A 182 -7.11 4.69 -8.26
CA VAL A 182 -8.38 4.05 -8.61
C VAL A 182 -8.08 2.61 -9.02
N THR A 183 -8.85 1.67 -8.48
CA THR A 183 -8.69 0.25 -8.79
C THR A 183 -10.04 -0.38 -9.11
N GLY A 184 -10.15 -0.93 -10.31
CA GLY A 184 -11.23 -1.82 -10.72
C GLY A 184 -10.99 -3.26 -10.30
N ARG A 185 -11.99 -4.12 -10.49
CA ARG A 185 -11.88 -5.57 -10.25
C ARG A 185 -12.36 -6.36 -11.46
N ASP A 186 -11.47 -7.10 -12.09
CA ASP A 186 -11.85 -8.08 -13.13
C ASP A 186 -12.23 -9.39 -12.43
N LYS A 187 -13.41 -9.93 -12.76
CA LYS A 187 -13.94 -11.16 -12.14
C LYS A 187 -12.90 -12.29 -12.19
N PRO A 188 -12.91 -13.26 -11.25
CA PRO A 188 -12.00 -14.41 -11.30
C PRO A 188 -12.02 -15.03 -12.69
N ASN A 189 -10.87 -15.10 -13.35
CA ASN A 189 -10.76 -15.47 -14.77
C ASN A 189 -9.48 -16.25 -15.07
N VAL A 190 -9.45 -16.92 -16.20
CA VAL A 190 -8.24 -17.42 -16.88
C VAL A 190 -8.28 -17.01 -18.36
N ILE A 191 -7.13 -16.94 -19.00
CA ILE A 191 -7.00 -16.71 -20.45
C ILE A 191 -6.51 -18.01 -21.06
N GLY A 192 -7.22 -18.51 -22.08
CA GLY A 192 -6.81 -19.67 -22.85
C GLY A 192 -5.53 -19.42 -23.62
N ASP A 193 -4.71 -20.47 -23.74
CA ASP A 193 -3.52 -20.52 -24.56
C ASP A 193 -3.67 -21.54 -25.70
N GLY A 194 -4.88 -22.06 -25.93
CA GLY A 194 -5.19 -23.07 -26.95
C GLY A 194 -4.75 -24.49 -26.61
N GLU A 195 -3.99 -24.69 -25.52
CA GLU A 195 -3.35 -25.98 -25.21
C GLU A 195 -3.68 -26.50 -23.80
N SER A 196 -3.71 -25.60 -22.82
CA SER A 196 -3.87 -25.93 -21.40
C SER A 196 -5.34 -25.96 -20.99
N ASN A 197 -5.69 -26.91 -20.13
CA ASN A 197 -7.03 -26.95 -19.57
C ASN A 197 -7.23 -25.88 -18.47
N ILE A 198 -8.49 -25.57 -18.14
CA ILE A 198 -8.83 -24.56 -17.13
C ILE A 198 -8.14 -24.81 -15.77
N LYS A 199 -7.98 -26.06 -15.34
CA LYS A 199 -7.30 -26.39 -14.07
C LYS A 199 -5.81 -26.00 -14.10
N GLU A 200 -5.13 -26.22 -15.20
CA GLU A 200 -3.73 -25.83 -15.41
C GLU A 200 -3.60 -24.31 -15.48
N LEU A 201 -4.49 -23.65 -16.23
CA LEU A 201 -4.54 -22.18 -16.32
C LEU A 201 -4.74 -21.53 -14.95
N VAL A 202 -5.66 -22.06 -14.13
CA VAL A 202 -5.86 -21.60 -12.74
C VAL A 202 -4.60 -21.80 -11.90
N SER A 203 -3.93 -22.95 -12.07
CA SER A 203 -2.70 -23.25 -11.34
C SER A 203 -1.57 -22.29 -11.72
N ARG A 204 -1.42 -21.97 -13.00
CA ARG A 204 -0.45 -20.98 -13.51
C ARG A 204 -0.74 -19.58 -13.00
N LYS A 205 -1.99 -19.12 -13.10
CA LYS A 205 -2.40 -17.82 -12.57
C LYS A 205 -2.19 -17.71 -11.06
N ASN A 206 -2.45 -18.78 -10.31
CA ASN A 206 -2.16 -18.79 -8.88
C ASN A 206 -0.65 -18.68 -8.58
N LYS A 207 0.23 -19.26 -9.40
CA LYS A 207 1.69 -19.08 -9.27
C LYS A 207 2.09 -17.61 -9.52
N GLU A 208 1.41 -16.90 -10.41
CA GLU A 208 1.60 -15.47 -10.62
C GLU A 208 1.08 -14.65 -9.44
N ARG A 209 -0.10 -14.97 -8.91
CA ARG A 209 -0.66 -14.31 -7.73
C ARG A 209 0.23 -14.45 -6.49
N LEU A 210 0.96 -15.56 -6.36
CA LEU A 210 1.97 -15.74 -5.30
C LEU A 210 3.13 -14.73 -5.39
N LYS A 211 3.38 -14.14 -6.56
CA LYS A 211 4.39 -13.08 -6.74
C LYS A 211 3.89 -11.71 -6.28
N ASN A 212 2.58 -11.53 -6.19
CA ASN A 212 1.96 -10.25 -5.85
C ASN A 212 1.75 -10.16 -4.32
N PRO A 213 2.35 -9.19 -3.61
CA PRO A 213 2.25 -9.08 -2.14
C PRO A 213 0.81 -8.97 -1.62
N HIS A 214 -0.09 -8.34 -2.39
CA HIS A 214 -1.48 -8.20 -2.02
C HIS A 214 -2.31 -9.47 -2.35
N LEU A 215 -2.05 -10.13 -3.48
CA LEU A 215 -2.85 -11.24 -3.97
C LEU A 215 -2.34 -12.64 -3.55
N SER A 216 -1.14 -12.74 -2.98
CA SER A 216 -0.51 -14.00 -2.55
C SER A 216 -1.38 -14.85 -1.62
N THR A 217 -2.18 -14.21 -0.76
CA THR A 217 -3.13 -14.86 0.17
C THR A 217 -4.53 -15.03 -0.40
N ARG A 218 -4.77 -14.60 -1.65
CA ARG A 218 -6.07 -14.50 -2.32
C ARG A 218 -6.09 -15.30 -3.63
N LYS A 219 -5.66 -16.55 -3.55
CA LYS A 219 -5.63 -17.49 -4.69
C LYS A 219 -7.05 -17.84 -5.16
N ILE A 220 -7.19 -18.15 -6.45
CA ILE A 220 -8.38 -18.80 -7.00
C ILE A 220 -8.43 -20.22 -6.40
N LYS A 221 -9.47 -20.52 -5.64
CA LYS A 221 -9.69 -21.84 -5.04
C LYS A 221 -10.77 -22.56 -5.83
N ILE A 222 -10.41 -23.65 -6.49
CA ILE A 222 -11.36 -24.49 -7.22
C ILE A 222 -12.29 -25.15 -6.19
N ASP A 223 -13.53 -24.69 -6.12
CA ASP A 223 -14.58 -25.19 -5.24
C ASP A 223 -15.82 -25.62 -6.04
N SER A 224 -16.90 -26.00 -5.35
CA SER A 224 -18.17 -26.37 -5.99
C SER A 224 -18.83 -25.19 -6.73
N ASN A 225 -18.61 -23.96 -6.28
CA ASN A 225 -19.17 -22.76 -6.93
C ASN A 225 -18.53 -22.53 -8.29
N ILE A 226 -17.19 -22.59 -8.38
CA ILE A 226 -16.47 -22.49 -9.65
C ILE A 226 -16.88 -23.62 -10.60
N LYS A 227 -16.95 -24.86 -10.11
CA LYS A 227 -17.40 -26.01 -10.93
C LYS A 227 -18.81 -25.82 -11.45
N GLY A 228 -19.74 -25.37 -10.60
CA GLY A 228 -21.12 -25.08 -10.98
C GLY A 228 -21.20 -23.96 -12.03
N TYR A 229 -20.41 -22.90 -11.86
CA TYR A 229 -20.39 -21.78 -12.79
C TYR A 229 -19.77 -22.14 -14.15
N LEU A 230 -18.70 -22.92 -14.18
CA LEU A 230 -18.16 -23.47 -15.43
C LEU A 230 -19.21 -24.32 -16.16
N LYS A 231 -19.88 -25.22 -15.43
CA LYS A 231 -20.94 -26.07 -16.01
C LYS A 231 -22.08 -25.24 -16.61
N SER A 232 -22.44 -24.11 -15.97
CA SER A 232 -23.46 -23.19 -16.52
C SER A 232 -23.06 -22.53 -17.84
N GLN A 233 -21.76 -22.52 -18.15
CA GLN A 233 -21.19 -22.03 -19.41
C GLN A 233 -20.93 -23.19 -20.41
N GLY A 234 -21.32 -24.43 -20.08
CA GLY A 234 -21.01 -25.61 -20.89
C GLY A 234 -19.55 -26.07 -20.80
N LEU A 235 -18.81 -25.61 -19.79
CA LEU A 235 -17.39 -25.92 -19.59
C LEU A 235 -17.16 -26.73 -18.31
N ASP A 236 -15.98 -27.32 -18.19
CA ASP A 236 -15.48 -27.96 -16.99
C ASP A 236 -13.97 -27.72 -16.80
N LEU A 237 -13.38 -28.31 -15.77
CA LEU A 237 -11.96 -28.10 -15.45
C LEU A 237 -10.99 -28.71 -16.47
N SER A 238 -11.45 -29.68 -17.28
CA SER A 238 -10.68 -30.33 -18.36
C SER A 238 -10.83 -29.63 -19.70
N SER A 239 -11.79 -28.71 -19.83
CA SER A 239 -11.98 -27.92 -21.04
C SER A 239 -10.74 -27.10 -21.35
N VAL A 240 -10.36 -27.04 -22.64
CA VAL A 240 -9.23 -26.27 -23.17
C VAL A 240 -9.81 -25.06 -23.92
N PRO A 241 -9.75 -23.84 -23.35
CA PRO A 241 -10.21 -22.64 -24.01
C PRO A 241 -9.29 -22.29 -25.19
N GLY A 242 -9.84 -21.66 -26.24
CA GLY A 242 -9.05 -21.20 -27.37
C GLY A 242 -8.03 -20.12 -26.95
N ASP A 243 -6.99 -19.93 -27.76
CA ASP A 243 -6.00 -18.90 -27.49
C ASP A 243 -6.65 -17.51 -27.41
N GLY A 244 -6.40 -16.78 -26.31
CA GLY A 244 -7.00 -15.48 -26.03
C GLY A 244 -8.39 -15.52 -25.40
N ASP A 245 -9.06 -16.68 -25.32
CA ASP A 245 -10.39 -16.79 -24.72
C ASP A 245 -10.35 -16.51 -23.22
N LYS A 246 -11.06 -15.46 -22.78
CA LYS A 246 -11.21 -15.16 -21.36
C LYS A 246 -12.37 -15.95 -20.77
N ILE A 247 -12.05 -16.92 -19.92
CA ILE A 247 -13.06 -17.70 -19.19
C ILE A 247 -13.24 -17.14 -17.77
N TYR A 248 -14.46 -16.75 -17.44
CA TYR A 248 -14.81 -16.35 -16.09
C TYR A 248 -15.14 -17.55 -15.21
N LEU A 249 -14.68 -17.49 -13.96
CA LEU A 249 -14.83 -18.54 -12.95
C LEU A 249 -15.86 -18.18 -11.87
N SER A 250 -16.36 -16.94 -11.87
CA SER A 250 -17.44 -16.47 -11.00
C SER A 250 -18.13 -15.25 -11.61
N THR A 251 -19.39 -15.04 -11.23
CA THR A 251 -20.13 -13.79 -11.52
C THR A 251 -19.70 -12.64 -10.61
N VAL A 252 -19.00 -12.91 -9.50
CA VAL A 252 -18.68 -11.92 -8.47
C VAL A 252 -17.23 -11.46 -8.55
N ALA A 253 -17.02 -10.15 -8.69
CA ALA A 253 -15.70 -9.52 -8.75
C ALA A 253 -15.08 -9.29 -7.36
N ASN A 254 -14.86 -10.35 -6.59
CA ASN A 254 -14.26 -10.27 -5.26
C ASN A 254 -12.80 -10.75 -5.24
N LEU A 255 -11.88 -9.90 -4.77
CA LEU A 255 -10.45 -10.23 -4.67
C LEU A 255 -10.22 -11.49 -3.83
N SER A 256 -11.02 -11.74 -2.78
CA SER A 256 -10.88 -12.95 -1.95
C SER A 256 -11.31 -14.23 -2.67
N LEU A 257 -12.06 -14.13 -3.76
CA LEU A 257 -12.45 -15.23 -4.64
C LEU A 257 -11.53 -15.37 -5.85
N GLY A 258 -10.44 -14.59 -5.90
CA GLY A 258 -9.46 -14.66 -6.97
C GLY A 258 -9.69 -13.66 -8.12
N ALA A 259 -10.50 -12.61 -7.91
CA ALA A 259 -10.58 -11.49 -8.85
C ALA A 259 -9.21 -10.80 -8.97
N ASP A 260 -8.99 -10.14 -10.11
CA ASP A 260 -7.79 -9.36 -10.38
C ASP A 260 -8.03 -7.89 -9.99
N SER A 261 -7.07 -7.26 -9.33
CA SER A 261 -7.02 -5.81 -9.20
C SER A 261 -6.53 -5.19 -10.50
N VAL A 262 -7.22 -4.18 -11.01
CA VAL A 262 -6.84 -3.47 -12.23
C VAL A 262 -6.61 -2.01 -11.87
N ASP A 263 -5.44 -1.46 -12.20
CA ASP A 263 -5.24 -0.01 -12.10
C ASP A 263 -6.08 0.67 -13.17
N CYS A 264 -6.95 1.59 -12.73
CA CYS A 264 -7.89 2.29 -13.58
C CYS A 264 -7.77 3.82 -13.42
N PHE A 265 -6.69 4.33 -12.82
CA PHE A 265 -6.57 5.76 -12.51
C PHE A 265 -6.71 6.66 -13.75
N ASN A 266 -6.08 6.27 -14.86
CA ASN A 266 -6.08 7.07 -16.09
C ASN A 266 -7.42 7.01 -16.84
N ASP A 267 -8.14 5.89 -16.77
CA ASP A 267 -9.43 5.71 -17.45
C ASP A 267 -10.62 6.20 -16.61
N PHE A 268 -10.38 6.54 -15.34
CA PHE A 268 -11.42 6.95 -14.40
C PHE A 268 -11.92 8.37 -14.70
N PRO A 269 -13.24 8.60 -14.89
CA PRO A 269 -13.76 9.89 -15.33
C PRO A 269 -13.56 10.99 -14.30
N ASP A 270 -13.17 12.18 -14.75
CA ASP A 270 -12.95 13.33 -13.86
C ASP A 270 -14.22 13.73 -13.09
N ILE A 271 -15.39 13.68 -13.74
CA ILE A 271 -16.67 13.96 -13.06
C ILE A 271 -16.96 13.03 -11.89
N ALA A 272 -16.41 11.81 -11.91
CA ALA A 272 -16.54 10.88 -10.79
C ALA A 272 -15.55 11.23 -9.66
N LYS A 273 -14.39 11.85 -9.95
CA LYS A 273 -13.39 12.21 -8.93
C LYS A 273 -13.95 13.24 -7.94
N ASP A 274 -14.67 14.24 -8.42
CA ASP A 274 -15.29 15.26 -7.56
C ASP A 274 -16.31 14.65 -6.60
N ASN A 275 -17.16 13.75 -7.10
CA ASN A 275 -18.14 13.05 -6.29
C ASN A 275 -17.47 12.17 -5.21
N VAL A 276 -16.38 11.48 -5.56
CA VAL A 276 -15.60 10.66 -4.62
C VAL A 276 -14.96 11.52 -3.52
N VAL A 277 -14.40 12.69 -3.86
CA VAL A 277 -13.81 13.61 -2.87
C VAL A 277 -14.91 14.16 -1.95
N LEU A 278 -16.06 14.54 -2.50
CA LEU A 278 -17.21 15.01 -1.72
C LEU A 278 -17.72 13.91 -0.77
N ALA A 279 -17.79 12.66 -1.23
CA ALA A 279 -18.18 11.51 -0.41
C ALA A 279 -17.25 11.29 0.79
N LEU A 280 -15.93 11.45 0.63
CA LEU A 280 -15.00 11.36 1.74
C LEU A 280 -15.23 12.49 2.77
N LYS A 281 -15.42 13.71 2.28
CA LYS A 281 -15.60 14.90 3.12
C LYS A 281 -16.90 14.86 3.93
N SER A 282 -17.99 14.37 3.33
CA SER A 282 -19.30 14.32 3.99
C SER A 282 -19.32 13.44 5.25
N VAL A 283 -18.45 12.43 5.30
CA VAL A 283 -18.26 11.58 6.49
C VAL A 283 -17.19 12.11 7.45
N GLY A 284 -16.53 13.22 7.12
CA GLY A 284 -15.55 13.90 7.98
C GLY A 284 -14.19 13.19 8.05
N LEU A 285 -13.76 12.53 6.97
CA LEU A 285 -12.44 11.90 6.88
C LEU A 285 -11.45 12.76 6.09
N ASN A 286 -10.18 12.68 6.47
CA ASN A 286 -9.08 13.33 5.75
C ASN A 286 -8.53 12.47 4.61
N HIS A 287 -8.60 11.14 4.75
CA HIS A 287 -8.24 10.20 3.70
C HIS A 287 -9.00 8.89 3.92
N GLY A 288 -9.15 8.10 2.86
CA GLY A 288 -9.90 6.85 2.94
C GLY A 288 -10.19 6.27 1.58
N GLY A 289 -10.76 5.05 1.58
CA GLY A 289 -11.25 4.43 0.36
C GLY A 289 -12.72 4.78 0.13
N VAL A 290 -13.11 5.01 -1.12
CA VAL A 290 -14.50 5.22 -1.51
C VAL A 290 -14.83 4.20 -2.60
N ASP A 291 -15.88 3.43 -2.39
CA ASP A 291 -16.40 2.52 -3.42
C ASP A 291 -17.45 3.25 -4.24
N ILE A 292 -17.36 3.13 -5.57
CA ILE A 292 -18.18 3.87 -6.51
C ILE A 292 -18.54 3.00 -7.71
N ILE A 293 -19.76 3.15 -8.22
CA ILE A 293 -20.13 2.64 -9.55
C ILE A 293 -20.13 3.81 -10.52
N VAL A 294 -19.54 3.59 -11.69
CA VAL A 294 -19.60 4.53 -12.81
C VAL A 294 -20.42 3.89 -13.93
N GLU A 295 -21.51 4.54 -14.29
CA GLU A 295 -22.35 4.19 -15.42
C GLU A 295 -21.89 5.01 -16.63
N ARG A 296 -21.61 4.34 -17.76
CA ARG A 296 -21.26 4.99 -19.03
C ARG A 296 -22.31 4.61 -20.07
N ASN A 297 -23.03 5.61 -20.58
CA ASN A 297 -23.98 5.45 -21.67
C ASN A 297 -23.64 6.41 -22.81
N GLY A 298 -22.84 5.93 -23.76
CA GLY A 298 -22.25 6.79 -24.81
C GLY A 298 -21.36 7.86 -24.19
N ALA A 299 -21.70 9.13 -24.41
CA ALA A 299 -21.00 10.28 -23.84
C ALA A 299 -21.45 10.63 -22.41
N GLU A 300 -22.59 10.10 -21.95
CA GLU A 300 -23.11 10.37 -20.61
C GLU A 300 -22.38 9.50 -19.57
N VAL A 301 -21.84 10.14 -18.55
CA VAL A 301 -21.17 9.48 -17.42
C VAL A 301 -21.87 9.87 -16.14
N ARG A 302 -22.36 8.86 -15.40
CA ARG A 302 -22.93 9.03 -14.06
C ARG A 302 -22.10 8.26 -13.06
N SER A 303 -22.06 8.73 -11.82
CA SER A 303 -21.27 8.10 -10.76
C SER A 303 -22.04 8.07 -9.46
N TYR A 304 -21.94 6.95 -8.73
CA TYR A 304 -22.74 6.66 -7.55
C TYR A 304 -21.85 6.10 -6.44
N CYS A 305 -21.56 6.91 -5.42
CA CYS A 305 -20.79 6.49 -4.26
C CYS A 305 -21.61 5.50 -3.41
N LEU A 306 -20.99 4.37 -3.07
CA LEU A 306 -21.64 3.26 -2.38
C LEU A 306 -21.31 3.20 -0.88
N GLU A 307 -20.03 3.38 -0.55
CA GLU A 307 -19.53 3.35 0.82
C GLU A 307 -18.20 4.09 0.96
N VAL A 308 -17.90 4.55 2.19
CA VAL A 308 -16.60 5.11 2.57
C VAL A 308 -15.93 4.22 3.61
N ASN A 309 -14.64 3.98 3.43
CA ASN A 309 -13.82 3.06 4.19
C ASN A 309 -12.63 3.81 4.83
N SER A 310 -12.77 4.20 6.11
CA SER A 310 -11.72 4.86 6.91
C SER A 310 -10.39 4.10 7.02
N ARG A 311 -10.41 2.77 6.82
CA ARG A 311 -9.22 1.91 6.87
C ARG A 311 -9.12 1.01 5.66
N ALA A 312 -9.37 1.60 4.49
CA ALA A 312 -9.34 0.90 3.22
C ALA A 312 -7.96 0.25 2.99
N ASN A 313 -7.96 -0.94 2.42
CA ASN A 313 -6.71 -1.58 2.03
C ASN A 313 -6.09 -0.82 0.84
N ILE A 314 -4.79 -0.56 0.91
CA ILE A 314 -4.05 0.17 -0.13
C ILE A 314 -3.18 -0.75 -1.00
N GLY A 315 -3.10 -2.04 -0.64
CA GLY A 315 -2.33 -3.04 -1.37
C GLY A 315 -2.84 -3.29 -2.79
N SER A 316 -4.16 -3.21 -3.02
CA SER A 316 -4.70 -3.35 -4.38
C SER A 316 -4.33 -2.18 -5.30
N HIS A 317 -4.15 -0.98 -4.73
CA HIS A 317 -3.64 0.19 -5.45
C HIS A 317 -2.13 0.10 -5.68
N SER A 318 -1.39 -0.45 -4.70
CA SER A 318 0.07 -0.53 -4.77
C SER A 318 0.56 -1.67 -5.66
N PHE A 319 -0.23 -2.75 -5.78
CA PHE A 319 0.10 -3.98 -6.49
C PHE A 319 -1.07 -4.41 -7.38
N PRO A 320 -1.44 -3.64 -8.41
CA PRO A 320 -2.43 -4.07 -9.39
C PRO A 320 -1.92 -5.33 -10.12
N MET A 321 -2.84 -6.19 -10.53
CA MET A 321 -2.54 -7.34 -11.40
C MET A 321 -2.44 -6.93 -12.88
N LYS A 322 -3.17 -5.88 -13.29
CA LYS A 322 -3.25 -5.36 -14.67
C LYS A 322 -3.33 -3.83 -14.68
N GLY A 323 -3.03 -3.20 -15.81
CA GLY A 323 -3.32 -1.77 -16.09
C GLY A 323 -2.28 -0.75 -15.63
N GLY A 324 -1.35 -1.12 -14.73
CA GLY A 324 -0.33 -0.20 -14.22
C GLY A 324 0.82 -0.90 -13.51
N GLU A 325 1.89 -0.15 -13.23
CA GLU A 325 3.06 -0.64 -12.48
C GLU A 325 2.83 -0.60 -10.97
N SER A 326 3.47 -1.54 -10.26
CA SER A 326 3.43 -1.53 -8.79
C SER A 326 4.16 -0.30 -8.24
N ASN A 327 3.51 0.42 -7.34
CA ASN A 327 4.01 1.68 -6.77
C ASN A 327 3.53 1.86 -5.32
N ASN A 328 3.97 2.93 -4.64
CA ASN A 328 3.58 3.23 -3.26
C ASN A 328 2.97 4.64 -3.10
N LEU A 329 2.33 5.16 -4.16
CA LEU A 329 1.88 6.56 -4.21
C LEU A 329 0.85 6.88 -3.13
N VAL A 330 -0.12 5.98 -2.89
CA VAL A 330 -1.15 6.19 -1.85
C VAL A 330 -0.53 6.42 -0.48
N ALA A 331 0.45 5.60 -0.09
CA ALA A 331 1.12 5.73 1.19
C ALA A 331 1.96 7.00 1.28
N GLN A 332 2.66 7.37 0.19
CA GLN A 332 3.42 8.61 0.11
C GLN A 332 2.51 9.82 0.29
N GLU A 333 1.35 9.84 -0.35
CA GLU A 333 0.39 10.94 -0.23
C GLU A 333 -0.21 11.03 1.18
N ILE A 334 -0.53 9.91 1.83
CA ILE A 334 -0.94 9.91 3.24
C ILE A 334 0.14 10.57 4.12
N VAL A 335 1.40 10.18 3.96
CA VAL A 335 2.50 10.76 4.74
C VAL A 335 2.67 12.24 4.43
N ASN A 336 2.61 12.64 3.16
CA ASN A 336 2.71 14.03 2.72
C ASN A 336 1.60 14.91 3.29
N PHE A 337 0.39 14.36 3.43
CA PHE A 337 -0.75 15.07 4.02
C PHE A 337 -0.49 15.49 5.47
N TYR A 338 0.04 14.58 6.31
CA TYR A 338 0.30 14.87 7.73
C TYR A 338 1.59 15.64 7.96
N PHE A 339 2.63 15.42 7.15
CA PHE A 339 3.94 16.03 7.29
C PHE A 339 4.24 16.95 6.10
N LYS A 340 3.53 18.08 6.05
CA LYS A 340 3.74 19.16 5.07
C LYS A 340 5.10 19.84 5.31
N GLY A 341 5.89 20.06 4.25
CA GLY A 341 7.08 20.92 4.33
C GLY A 341 8.45 20.25 4.59
N GLY A 342 8.66 18.99 4.20
CA GLY A 342 10.02 18.49 3.95
C GLY A 342 10.42 18.82 2.51
N GLU A 343 11.68 19.19 2.23
CA GLU A 343 12.20 19.18 0.85
C GLU A 343 11.81 17.83 0.23
N GLY A 344 10.93 17.86 -0.77
CA GLY A 344 10.43 16.67 -1.42
C GLY A 344 11.61 15.87 -1.92
N PHE A 345 11.85 14.71 -1.31
CA PHE A 345 12.67 13.71 -1.95
C PHE A 345 11.85 13.19 -3.14
N GLU A 346 12.24 13.57 -4.36
CA GLU A 346 11.96 12.71 -5.51
C GLU A 346 12.64 11.37 -5.23
N SER A 347 11.85 10.40 -4.79
CA SER A 347 12.31 9.05 -4.53
C SER A 347 12.29 8.27 -5.83
N SER A 348 13.42 8.19 -6.52
CA SER A 348 13.67 7.11 -7.48
C SER A 348 14.20 5.88 -6.73
N LEU A 349 13.33 5.26 -5.93
CA LEU A 349 13.47 3.85 -5.56
C LEU A 349 12.57 3.06 -6.52
N TYR A 350 13.17 2.63 -7.62
CA TYR A 350 12.64 1.57 -8.46
C TYR A 350 12.57 0.30 -7.61
N PHE A 351 11.34 -0.18 -7.35
CA PHE A 351 11.13 -1.45 -6.71
C PHE A 351 11.00 -2.51 -7.80
N ASP A 352 12.08 -3.25 -8.04
CA ASP A 352 11.93 -4.55 -8.67
C ASP A 352 11.32 -5.51 -7.65
N PHE A 353 9.99 -5.63 -7.69
CA PHE A 353 9.24 -6.58 -6.86
C PHE A 353 9.39 -8.02 -7.37
N SER A 354 10.03 -8.25 -8.52
CA SER A 354 10.30 -9.61 -9.03
C SER A 354 11.35 -10.35 -8.19
N ASP A 355 12.25 -9.61 -7.53
CA ASP A 355 13.30 -10.13 -6.63
C ASP A 355 12.77 -10.59 -5.26
N LEU A 356 11.48 -10.38 -4.93
CA LEU A 356 10.88 -10.76 -3.64
C LEU A 356 10.84 -12.28 -3.37
N ARG A 357 11.49 -13.11 -4.20
CA ARG A 357 11.47 -14.58 -4.10
C ARG A 357 12.81 -15.24 -4.42
N LYS A 358 13.93 -14.61 -4.10
CA LYS A 358 15.20 -15.33 -3.96
C LYS A 358 15.61 -15.29 -2.49
N GLU A 359 15.30 -16.41 -1.83
CA GLU A 359 15.76 -16.88 -0.51
C GLU A 359 14.59 -17.24 0.43
N GLU A 360 14.01 -18.41 0.18
CA GLU A 360 13.55 -19.24 1.30
C GLU A 360 14.79 -19.77 2.02
N LYS A 361 15.09 -19.24 3.20
CA LYS A 361 15.80 -20.00 4.25
C LYS A 361 15.63 -19.36 5.62
N ASN A 362 15.51 -20.24 6.61
CA ASN A 362 15.28 -20.01 8.04
C ASN A 362 16.10 -18.86 8.63
N PHE A 363 15.44 -17.91 9.30
CA PHE A 363 16.12 -17.02 10.25
C PHE A 363 15.31 -16.83 11.55
N LEU A 364 15.95 -17.21 12.66
CA LEU A 364 15.61 -16.91 14.05
C LEU A 364 16.20 -15.52 14.40
N PHE A 365 15.44 -14.68 15.11
CA PHE A 365 15.90 -13.38 15.59
C PHE A 365 16.39 -13.45 17.05
N SER A 366 17.65 -13.08 17.30
CA SER A 366 18.17 -12.65 18.62
C SER A 366 18.71 -11.21 18.54
N SER A 367 18.69 -10.52 19.68
CA SER A 367 19.08 -9.12 19.87
C SER A 367 20.57 -8.98 20.17
N ALA A 368 21.20 -7.93 19.63
CA ALA A 368 22.30 -7.27 20.31
C ALA A 368 22.19 -5.76 20.04
N ALA A 369 21.87 -5.00 21.09
CA ALA A 369 21.88 -3.54 21.06
C ALA A 369 23.29 -3.02 21.32
N LEU A 370 23.53 -1.82 20.81
CA LEU A 370 24.68 -0.97 21.07
C LEU A 370 25.02 -0.87 22.57
N SER A 371 26.32 -0.80 22.81
CA SER A 371 27.01 -0.76 24.09
C SER A 371 26.54 0.35 25.01
N SER A 372 26.00 -0.01 26.18
CA SER A 372 26.59 0.22 27.51
C SER A 372 25.51 0.16 28.58
N LYS A 373 25.61 -0.86 29.46
CA LYS A 373 25.03 -1.03 30.80
C LYS A 373 23.89 -0.08 31.21
N GLU A 374 22.65 -0.57 31.11
CA GLU A 374 21.66 -0.63 32.20
C GLU A 374 20.45 -1.46 31.73
N TYR A 375 20.20 -2.57 32.43
CA TYR A 375 19.13 -3.51 32.14
C TYR A 375 17.82 -3.02 32.79
N VAL A 376 16.75 -2.90 32.02
CA VAL A 376 15.38 -2.89 32.56
C VAL A 376 14.66 -4.10 32.00
N GLU A 377 14.43 -5.11 32.84
CA GLU A 377 13.52 -6.22 32.53
C GLU A 377 12.10 -5.66 32.39
N LEU A 378 11.62 -5.59 31.14
CA LEU A 378 10.19 -5.42 30.86
C LEU A 378 9.66 -6.78 30.39
N SER A 379 8.57 -7.18 31.03
CA SER A 379 7.92 -8.49 31.04
C SER A 379 7.75 -9.18 29.68
N GLU A 380 7.62 -10.51 29.76
CA GLU A 380 7.51 -11.47 28.66
C GLU A 380 6.63 -11.01 27.48
N GLY A 381 7.21 -11.02 26.28
CA GLY A 381 6.45 -11.05 25.01
C GLY A 381 6.65 -9.88 24.05
N VAL A 382 7.47 -8.88 24.37
CA VAL A 382 7.77 -7.76 23.45
C VAL A 382 9.18 -7.86 22.90
N LYS A 383 9.32 -8.18 21.61
CA LYS A 383 10.57 -7.98 20.86
C LYS A 383 10.65 -6.53 20.37
N VAL A 384 11.60 -5.76 20.90
CA VAL A 384 11.94 -4.41 20.44
C VAL A 384 12.88 -4.52 19.24
N ILE A 385 12.47 -3.98 18.09
CA ILE A 385 13.36 -3.77 16.94
C ILE A 385 13.91 -2.36 17.07
N ASN A 386 15.21 -2.23 17.35
CA ASN A 386 15.89 -0.95 17.23
C ASN A 386 16.08 -0.64 15.74
N PRO A 387 15.60 0.51 15.23
CA PRO A 387 15.87 0.91 13.86
C PRO A 387 17.38 1.07 13.68
N ILE A 388 17.96 0.45 12.65
CA ILE A 388 19.34 0.71 12.27
C ILE A 388 19.35 2.12 11.67
N PHE A 389 19.92 3.10 12.38
CA PHE A 389 20.07 4.46 11.90
C PHE A 389 21.14 4.49 10.81
N PHE A 390 20.80 4.91 9.59
CA PHE A 390 21.75 5.05 8.49
C PHE A 390 22.11 6.51 8.30
N VAL A 391 23.33 6.88 8.63
CA VAL A 391 23.80 8.26 8.43
C VAL A 391 24.31 8.46 7.01
N LYS A 392 24.05 9.65 6.47
CA LYS A 392 24.56 10.05 5.17
C LYS A 392 25.57 11.17 5.31
N VAL A 393 26.73 10.99 4.71
CA VAL A 393 27.83 11.96 4.81
C VAL A 393 28.39 12.25 3.43
N GLY A 394 28.44 13.53 3.07
CA GLY A 394 29.17 14.03 1.93
C GLY A 394 30.48 14.59 2.41
N MET A 395 31.58 14.22 1.77
CA MET A 395 32.91 14.63 2.20
C MET A 395 33.81 15.00 1.03
N LYS A 396 34.66 16.00 1.25
CA LYS A 396 35.84 16.27 0.41
C LYS A 396 37.09 16.03 1.24
N ILE A 397 38.01 15.25 0.70
CA ILE A 397 39.22 14.79 1.38
C ILE A 397 40.40 15.33 0.57
N PHE A 398 41.32 16.04 1.24
CA PHE A 398 42.53 16.59 0.63
C PHE A 398 43.76 16.12 1.38
N GLY A 399 44.87 15.92 0.67
CA GLY A 399 46.16 15.61 1.26
C GLY A 399 47.17 15.01 0.28
N GLU A 400 48.27 14.51 0.81
CA GLU A 400 49.35 13.87 0.06
C GLU A 400 49.07 12.37 -0.12
N PHE A 401 48.34 12.04 -1.18
CA PHE A 401 48.08 10.65 -1.57
C PHE A 401 47.95 10.49 -3.07
N LYS A 402 48.25 9.29 -3.60
CA LYS A 402 47.96 8.97 -5.00
C LYS A 402 46.44 8.81 -5.15
N GLY A 403 45.77 9.82 -5.70
CA GLY A 403 44.30 9.86 -5.80
C GLY A 403 43.65 8.61 -6.41
N GLY A 404 44.32 7.91 -7.34
CA GLY A 404 43.85 6.62 -7.88
C GLY A 404 43.84 5.48 -6.85
N ALA A 405 44.94 5.32 -6.10
CA ALA A 405 45.08 4.28 -5.07
C ALA A 405 44.16 4.53 -3.87
N TYR A 406 44.04 5.79 -3.45
CA TYR A 406 43.16 6.18 -2.34
C TYR A 406 41.68 5.91 -2.65
N ARG A 407 41.22 6.22 -3.87
CA ARG A 407 39.85 5.91 -4.30
C ARG A 407 39.56 4.41 -4.36
N LYS A 408 40.56 3.60 -4.73
CA LYS A 408 40.44 2.14 -4.73
C LYS A 408 40.27 1.62 -3.30
N TRP A 409 41.15 2.02 -2.39
CA TRP A 409 41.05 1.70 -0.97
C TRP A 409 39.70 2.13 -0.38
N PHE A 410 39.27 3.37 -0.61
CA PHE A 410 38.02 3.91 -0.08
C PHE A 410 36.81 3.07 -0.54
N LYS A 411 36.79 2.69 -1.82
CA LYS A 411 35.77 1.81 -2.38
C LYS A 411 35.79 0.42 -1.76
N ASP A 412 36.97 -0.19 -1.66
CA ASP A 412 37.11 -1.56 -1.15
C ASP A 412 36.68 -1.61 0.32
N PHE A 413 37.13 -0.64 1.14
CA PHE A 413 36.70 -0.48 2.53
C PHE A 413 35.18 -0.31 2.66
N CYS A 414 34.56 0.54 1.83
CA CYS A 414 33.12 0.73 1.87
C CYS A 414 32.37 -0.54 1.46
N LYS A 415 32.87 -1.31 0.47
CA LYS A 415 32.27 -2.58 0.08
C LYS A 415 32.35 -3.63 1.20
N GLU A 416 33.53 -3.79 1.80
CA GLU A 416 33.77 -4.73 2.90
C GLU A 416 32.92 -4.42 4.14
N ASN A 417 32.61 -3.14 4.37
CA ASN A 417 31.80 -2.70 5.49
C ASN A 417 30.32 -2.50 5.13
N GLU A 418 29.89 -2.86 3.92
CA GLU A 418 28.50 -2.70 3.43
C GLU A 418 28.00 -1.24 3.48
N ILE A 419 28.89 -0.29 3.22
CA ILE A 419 28.61 1.14 3.11
C ILE A 419 28.33 1.45 1.63
N ASN A 420 27.17 2.01 1.35
CA ASN A 420 26.79 2.43 0.00
C ASN A 420 27.41 3.79 -0.31
N GLY A 421 27.73 4.06 -1.56
CA GLY A 421 28.34 5.34 -1.87
C GLY A 421 28.85 5.52 -3.28
N TRP A 422 29.47 6.67 -3.47
CA TRP A 422 30.36 6.89 -4.59
C TRP A 422 31.57 7.70 -4.18
N VAL A 423 32.65 7.54 -4.94
CA VAL A 423 33.89 8.30 -4.79
C VAL A 423 34.37 8.78 -6.15
N ARG A 424 34.93 10.00 -6.23
CA ARG A 424 35.56 10.54 -7.44
C ARG A 424 36.79 11.37 -7.13
N GLY A 425 37.66 11.53 -8.12
CA GLY A 425 38.76 12.48 -8.04
C GLY A 425 38.29 13.91 -8.27
N VAL A 426 38.92 14.86 -7.61
CA VAL A 426 38.80 16.30 -7.88
C VAL A 426 40.21 16.90 -8.02
N SER A 427 40.30 18.15 -8.48
CA SER A 427 41.56 18.88 -8.60
C SER A 427 42.35 18.95 -7.28
N ASN A 428 43.64 19.28 -7.36
CA ASN A 428 44.56 19.39 -6.22
C ASN A 428 44.70 18.10 -5.39
N ASN A 429 44.78 16.96 -6.10
CA ASN A 429 44.98 15.64 -5.49
C ASN A 429 43.88 15.23 -4.49
N GLY A 430 42.71 15.88 -4.56
CA GLY A 430 41.59 15.63 -3.66
C GLY A 430 40.65 14.52 -4.12
N VAL A 431 39.81 14.10 -3.19
CA VAL A 431 38.73 13.13 -3.42
C VAL A 431 37.42 13.69 -2.89
N GLU A 432 36.35 13.50 -3.65
CA GLU A 432 34.98 13.80 -3.21
C GLU A 432 34.19 12.50 -3.15
N ALA A 433 33.48 12.31 -2.04
CA ALA A 433 32.70 11.11 -1.79
C ALA A 433 31.36 11.43 -1.15
N VAL A 434 30.40 10.54 -1.39
CA VAL A 434 29.15 10.48 -0.64
C VAL A 434 28.91 9.06 -0.19
N VAL A 435 28.65 8.89 1.09
CA VAL A 435 28.45 7.57 1.71
C VAL A 435 27.16 7.50 2.52
N SER A 436 26.59 6.30 2.61
CA SER A 436 25.38 5.98 3.35
C SER A 436 25.50 4.58 3.94
N GLY A 437 25.45 4.46 5.26
CA GLY A 437 25.64 3.21 6.01
C GLY A 437 25.13 3.37 7.45
N SER A 438 25.15 2.30 8.26
CA SER A 438 24.79 2.43 9.69
C SER A 438 25.69 3.46 10.39
N LYS A 439 25.18 4.12 11.43
CA LYS A 439 25.92 5.14 12.20
C LYS A 439 27.32 4.67 12.58
N ASP A 440 27.44 3.46 13.13
CA ASP A 440 28.73 2.91 13.57
C ASP A 440 29.68 2.64 12.40
N LYS A 441 29.16 2.11 11.28
CA LYS A 441 29.97 1.81 10.10
C LYS A 441 30.46 3.08 9.41
N VAL A 442 29.62 4.10 9.31
CA VAL A 442 30.02 5.39 8.73
C VAL A 442 30.93 6.16 9.68
N GLN A 443 30.73 6.08 11.01
CA GLN A 443 31.67 6.62 11.97
C GLN A 443 33.03 5.91 11.85
N HIS A 444 33.03 4.58 11.74
CA HIS A 444 34.24 3.79 11.52
C HIS A 444 34.98 4.21 10.24
N LEU A 445 34.23 4.46 9.16
CA LEU A 445 34.79 5.02 7.93
C LEU A 445 35.40 6.41 8.16
N LEU A 446 34.71 7.31 8.87
CA LEU A 446 35.20 8.66 9.16
C LEU A 446 36.48 8.64 9.99
N ASP A 447 36.56 7.74 10.98
CA ASP A 447 37.75 7.55 11.79
C ASP A 447 38.92 7.07 10.92
N LYS A 448 38.67 6.12 9.99
CA LYS A 448 39.69 5.59 9.07
C LYS A 448 40.13 6.60 8.02
N VAL A 449 39.22 7.41 7.50
CA VAL A 449 39.53 8.50 6.55
C VAL A 449 40.35 9.59 7.23
N SER A 450 40.12 9.83 8.51
CA SER A 450 40.86 10.81 9.31
C SER A 450 42.21 10.28 9.82
N TYR A 451 42.44 8.97 9.72
CA TYR A 451 43.68 8.33 10.16
C TYR A 451 44.73 8.32 9.05
N SER A 452 45.86 9.00 9.27
CA SER A 452 47.01 8.99 8.35
C SER A 452 47.77 7.66 8.44
N SER A 453 47.90 6.95 7.32
CA SER A 453 48.82 5.80 7.19
C SER A 453 50.14 6.25 6.54
N SER A 454 51.17 5.41 6.60
CA SER A 454 52.51 5.69 6.03
C SER A 454 52.53 5.87 4.50
N LEU A 455 51.41 5.66 3.80
CA LEU A 455 51.29 5.71 2.33
C LEU A 455 50.33 6.81 1.82
N SER A 456 49.65 7.52 2.72
CA SER A 456 48.69 8.58 2.37
C SER A 456 48.43 9.49 3.58
N LYS A 457 48.86 10.74 3.47
CA LYS A 457 48.66 11.76 4.52
C LYS A 457 47.43 12.60 4.19
N VAL A 458 46.35 12.40 4.94
CA VAL A 458 45.15 13.24 4.82
C VAL A 458 45.38 14.53 5.61
N GLU A 459 45.22 15.68 4.95
CA GLU A 459 45.44 17.01 5.54
C GLU A 459 44.13 17.64 6.01
N SER A 460 43.03 17.42 5.27
CA SER A 460 41.72 17.94 5.66
C SER A 460 40.57 17.08 5.13
N VAL A 461 39.50 17.01 5.93
CA VAL A 461 38.22 16.40 5.57
C VAL A 461 37.12 17.44 5.78
N LEU A 462 36.50 17.88 4.69
CA LEU A 462 35.38 18.83 4.72
C LEU A 462 34.08 18.07 4.59
N ILE A 463 33.23 18.13 5.61
CA ILE A 463 31.91 17.49 5.61
C ILE A 463 30.86 18.48 5.08
N GLY A 464 30.13 18.06 4.04
CA GLY A 464 29.06 18.84 3.42
C GLY A 464 27.74 18.72 4.19
N LYS A 465 27.03 19.85 4.35
CA LYS A 465 25.73 19.92 5.04
C LYS A 465 24.53 19.40 4.23
N ARG A 466 24.70 19.21 2.90
CA ARG A 466 23.66 18.71 1.97
C ARG A 466 24.29 17.79 0.95
N VAL A 467 23.70 16.62 0.73
CA VAL A 467 24.33 15.57 -0.09
C VAL A 467 23.31 14.89 -1.00
N ARG A 468 23.63 14.74 -2.29
CA ARG A 468 22.76 14.06 -3.30
C ARG A 468 22.67 12.55 -3.06
N GLN A 469 21.64 11.91 -3.58
CA GLN A 469 21.31 10.47 -3.36
C GLN A 469 22.49 9.53 -3.65
N VAL A 470 22.51 8.40 -2.94
CA VAL A 470 23.49 7.31 -3.11
C VAL A 470 22.73 6.08 -3.62
N LYS A 471 23.18 5.52 -4.75
CA LYS A 471 22.64 4.25 -5.25
C LYS A 471 23.12 3.08 -4.37
N PRO A 472 22.36 1.98 -4.24
CA PRO A 472 22.84 0.77 -3.62
C PRO A 472 24.15 0.29 -4.24
N GLY A 473 25.06 -0.21 -3.40
CA GLY A 473 26.43 -0.55 -3.76
C GLY A 473 27.37 0.65 -3.73
N PHE A 474 28.61 0.40 -4.13
CA PHE A 474 29.66 1.42 -4.13
C PHE A 474 30.32 1.52 -5.50
N VAL A 475 30.32 2.73 -6.07
CA VAL A 475 30.84 3.01 -7.42
C VAL A 475 31.93 4.08 -7.41
N THR A 476 32.86 4.00 -8.36
CA THR A 476 33.85 5.06 -8.62
C THR A 476 33.37 5.86 -9.82
N LEU A 477 33.20 7.18 -9.67
CA LEU A 477 32.82 8.05 -10.78
C LEU A 477 34.06 8.58 -11.50
N LYS A 478 33.87 9.06 -12.73
CA LYS A 478 34.92 9.79 -13.47
C LYS A 478 35.34 11.04 -12.66
N ALA A 479 36.62 11.38 -12.72
CA ALA A 479 37.15 12.58 -12.09
C ALA A 479 36.43 13.83 -12.64
N LYS A 480 36.26 14.84 -11.78
CA LYS A 480 35.67 16.12 -12.13
C LYS A 480 36.75 17.16 -12.41
#